data_AF-A0A522DA59-F1
#
_entry.id   AF-A0A522DA59-F1
#
_cell.length_a   1.000
_cell.length_b   1.000
_cell.length_c   1.000
_cell.angle_alpha   90.00
_cell.angle_beta   90.00
_cell.angle_gamma   90.00
#
_symmetry.space_group_name_H-M   'P 1'
#
loop_
_entity.id
_entity.type
_entity.pdbx_description
1 polymer ?
#
loop_
_entity_poly.entity_id
_entity_poly.type
_entity_poly.pdbx_seq_one_letter_code
_entity_poly.pdbx_strand_id
1 'polypeptide(L)'
;MDKVRFIWDDGGELPGLAIEQENARRRTLQEHFRAAAEEIARAFAGIDSVVRIVLFGSVASELSKEVPADHRFAGSGPVFLHQCRDVDLAVWMDPNHPMKDLQRRRVEALRRLLELHAIGIPHHRVDVYILDGRDGSYRGRLCDFRKCPAGKFVCEIKDCGSIPFLRVHEGFVFDSGVFARRPHVVLLDRGIAPHFSA
;
A
#
# COMPACT_ATOMS: atom_id res chain seq x y z
N MET A 1 -16.57 7.28 36.67
CA MET A 1 -16.40 7.11 35.21
C MET A 1 -15.50 8.22 34.74
N ASP A 2 -14.19 7.97 34.74
CA ASP A 2 -13.22 8.95 34.26
C ASP A 2 -13.35 9.11 32.75
N LYS A 3 -13.67 10.33 32.33
CA LYS A 3 -13.66 10.71 30.92
C LYS A 3 -12.21 10.64 30.44
N VAL A 4 -11.95 9.76 29.48
CA VAL A 4 -10.70 9.80 28.71
C VAL A 4 -10.60 11.17 28.05
N ARG A 5 -9.73 12.03 28.59
CA ARG A 5 -9.37 13.30 27.98
C ARG A 5 -8.34 13.02 26.89
N PHE A 6 -8.69 13.28 25.64
CA PHE A 6 -7.71 13.24 24.56
C PHE A 6 -6.80 14.47 24.70
N ILE A 7 -5.48 14.28 24.67
CA ILE A 7 -4.44 15.32 24.86
C ILE A 7 -4.53 16.49 23.87
N TRP A 8 -5.43 16.40 22.88
CA TRP A 8 -5.54 17.32 21.74
C TRP A 8 -6.67 18.36 21.88
N ASP A 9 -7.44 18.33 22.98
CA ASP A 9 -8.63 19.19 23.16
C ASP A 9 -8.33 20.60 23.71
N ASP A 10 -7.12 20.87 24.21
CA ASP A 10 -6.88 22.08 25.01
C ASP A 10 -6.12 23.21 24.27
N GLY A 11 -5.90 23.12 22.95
CA GLY A 11 -5.30 24.20 22.16
C GLY A 11 -3.89 24.66 22.58
N GLY A 12 -3.26 23.95 23.52
CA GLY A 12 -1.90 24.23 23.99
C GLY A 12 -0.84 23.65 23.05
N GLU A 13 0.34 24.26 23.05
CA GLU A 13 1.52 23.70 22.39
C GLU A 13 1.78 22.28 22.91
N LEU A 14 1.88 21.31 22.00
CA LEU A 14 2.29 19.96 22.37
C LEU A 14 3.73 20.02 22.91
N PRO A 15 4.02 19.38 24.06
CA PRO A 15 5.39 19.29 24.54
C PRO A 15 6.30 18.70 23.46
N GLY A 16 7.51 19.24 23.28
CA GLY A 16 8.46 18.76 22.25
C GLY A 16 8.72 17.25 22.31
N LEU A 17 8.72 16.67 23.52
CA LEU A 17 8.83 15.23 23.75
C LEU A 17 7.69 14.41 23.09
N ALA A 18 6.46 14.93 23.08
CA ALA A 18 5.33 14.27 22.43
C ALA A 18 5.47 14.28 20.90
N ILE A 19 6.02 15.36 20.34
CA ILE A 19 6.32 15.47 18.90
C ILE A 19 7.43 14.49 18.50
N GLU A 20 8.48 14.39 19.31
CA GLU A 20 9.59 13.45 19.08
C GLU A 20 9.15 12.00 19.15
N GLN A 21 8.35 11.63 20.16
CA GLN A 21 7.79 10.28 20.30
C GLN A 21 6.90 9.90 19.12
N GLU A 22 6.02 10.82 18.68
CA GLU A 22 5.18 10.58 17.50
C GLU A 22 6.02 10.46 16.22
N ASN A 23 7.06 11.27 16.07
CA ASN A 23 7.98 11.18 14.94
C ASN A 23 8.76 9.86 14.94
N ALA A 24 9.22 9.39 16.11
CA ALA A 24 9.86 8.08 16.24
C ALA A 24 8.90 6.96 15.84
N ARG A 25 7.65 7.01 16.32
CA ARG A 25 6.61 6.04 15.93
C ARG A 25 6.34 6.03 14.43
N ARG A 26 6.33 7.20 13.77
CA ARG A 26 6.15 7.31 12.31
C ARG A 26 7.33 6.75 11.53
N ARG A 27 8.57 6.95 12.00
CA ARG A 27 9.77 6.31 11.42
C ARG A 27 9.67 4.79 11.48
N THR A 28 9.45 4.24 12.67
CA THR A 28 9.30 2.79 12.87
C THR A 28 8.17 2.22 12.02
N LEU A 29 7.04 2.93 11.92
CA LEU A 29 5.93 2.47 11.08
C LEU A 29 6.30 2.46 9.58
N GLN A 30 7.02 3.47 9.08
CA GLN A 30 7.49 3.47 7.70
C GLN A 30 8.49 2.32 7.45
N GLU A 31 9.41 2.07 8.38
CA GLU A 31 10.35 0.96 8.31
C GLU A 31 9.61 -0.39 8.24
N HIS A 32 8.59 -0.59 9.08
CA HIS A 32 7.74 -1.78 9.03
C HIS A 32 7.01 -1.94 7.70
N PHE A 33 6.53 -0.84 7.10
CA PHE A 33 5.92 -0.88 5.77
C PHE A 33 6.87 -1.21 4.65
N ARG A 34 8.10 -0.67 4.70
CA ARG A 34 9.14 -1.02 3.74
C ARG A 34 9.52 -2.49 3.85
N ALA A 35 9.69 -3.00 5.08
CA ALA A 35 9.93 -4.42 5.31
C ALA A 35 8.79 -5.32 4.77
N ALA A 36 7.54 -4.90 4.97
CA ALA A 36 6.39 -5.61 4.39
C ALA A 36 6.37 -5.59 2.86
N ALA A 37 6.64 -4.43 2.25
CA ALA A 37 6.72 -4.29 0.80
C ALA A 37 7.80 -5.20 0.21
N GLU A 38 8.98 -5.26 0.81
CA GLU A 38 10.08 -6.12 0.40
C GLU A 38 9.74 -7.62 0.56
N GLU A 39 9.13 -8.02 1.67
CA GLU A 39 8.78 -9.43 1.89
C GLU A 39 7.69 -9.91 0.91
N ILE A 40 6.71 -9.05 0.62
CA ILE A 40 5.70 -9.32 -0.41
C ILE A 40 6.36 -9.37 -1.79
N ALA A 41 7.25 -8.44 -2.12
CA ALA A 41 7.97 -8.44 -3.38
C ALA A 41 8.80 -9.72 -3.57
N ARG A 42 9.47 -10.21 -2.53
CA ARG A 42 10.17 -11.51 -2.55
C ARG A 42 9.21 -12.67 -2.82
N ALA A 43 8.05 -12.69 -2.18
CA ALA A 43 7.05 -13.74 -2.40
C ALA A 43 6.48 -13.71 -3.82
N PHE A 44 6.25 -12.52 -4.38
CA PHE A 44 5.75 -12.32 -5.75
C PHE A 44 6.82 -12.59 -6.80
N ALA A 45 8.10 -12.33 -6.50
CA ALA A 45 9.21 -12.71 -7.38
C ALA A 45 9.27 -14.23 -7.63
N GLY A 46 8.68 -15.06 -6.77
CA GLY A 46 8.50 -16.49 -7.03
C GLY A 46 7.38 -16.85 -8.02
N ILE A 47 6.81 -15.86 -8.73
CA ILE A 47 5.83 -16.05 -9.80
C ILE A 47 6.47 -15.58 -11.12
N ASP A 48 6.51 -16.45 -12.13
CA ASP A 48 7.15 -16.13 -13.42
C ASP A 48 6.40 -15.04 -14.20
N SER A 49 5.07 -15.01 -14.09
CA SER A 49 4.24 -14.00 -14.76
C SER A 49 4.40 -12.60 -14.19
N VAL A 50 5.01 -12.42 -13.01
CA VAL A 50 5.32 -11.10 -12.44
C VAL A 50 6.65 -10.59 -13.00
N VAL A 51 6.61 -9.47 -13.72
CA VAL A 51 7.78 -8.93 -14.41
C VAL A 51 8.37 -7.70 -13.73
N ARG A 52 7.56 -6.93 -13.01
CA ARG A 52 8.00 -5.72 -12.31
C ARG A 52 7.18 -5.46 -11.07
N ILE A 53 7.84 -5.00 -10.00
CA ILE A 53 7.20 -4.58 -8.74
C ILE A 53 7.78 -3.23 -8.32
N VAL A 54 6.90 -2.27 -8.09
CA VAL A 54 7.28 -0.92 -7.66
C VAL A 54 6.51 -0.56 -6.38
N LEU A 55 7.24 -0.17 -5.34
CA LEU A 55 6.70 0.50 -4.17
C LEU A 55 6.56 1.98 -4.46
N PHE A 56 5.38 2.54 -4.24
CA PHE A 56 5.10 3.97 -4.44
C PHE A 56 4.29 4.54 -3.26
N GLY A 57 3.80 5.77 -3.40
CA GLY A 57 3.03 6.43 -2.35
C GLY A 57 3.88 6.96 -1.20
N SER A 58 3.26 7.18 -0.04
CA SER A 58 3.94 7.80 1.12
C SER A 58 5.12 6.95 1.63
N VAL A 59 5.00 5.63 1.58
CA VAL A 59 6.04 4.72 2.11
C VAL A 59 7.33 4.79 1.29
N ALA A 60 7.22 5.02 -0.01
CA ALA A 60 8.35 5.15 -0.92
C ALA A 60 9.11 6.47 -0.75
N SER A 61 8.47 7.50 -0.18
CA SER A 61 9.06 8.83 -0.02
C SER A 61 9.94 8.91 1.23
N GLU A 62 10.93 9.79 1.22
CA GLU A 62 11.62 10.18 2.45
C GLU A 62 10.66 10.90 3.41
N LEU A 63 10.80 10.66 4.71
CA LEU A 63 9.96 11.31 5.71
C LEU A 63 10.27 12.81 5.76
N SER A 64 9.31 13.59 5.29
CA SER A 64 9.29 15.05 5.31
C SER A 64 8.48 15.57 6.49
N LYS A 65 8.84 16.73 7.01
CA LYS A 65 8.07 17.45 8.02
C LYS A 65 6.83 18.09 7.39
N GLU A 66 5.66 17.85 7.97
CA GLU A 66 4.36 18.35 7.53
C GLU A 66 3.56 18.88 8.72
N VAL A 67 2.78 19.92 8.48
CA VAL A 67 1.72 20.34 9.40
C VAL A 67 0.49 19.48 9.09
N PRO A 68 -0.15 18.85 10.09
CA PRO A 68 -1.37 18.09 9.85
C PRO A 68 -2.40 18.91 9.08
N ALA A 69 -3.05 18.30 8.09
CA ALA A 69 -4.08 18.95 7.26
C ALA A 69 -5.37 19.30 8.03
N ASP A 70 -5.37 19.13 9.35
CA ASP A 70 -6.45 19.57 10.21
C ASP A 70 -6.46 21.10 10.27
N HIS A 71 -7.59 21.70 9.87
CA HIS A 71 -7.84 23.13 9.89
C HIS A 71 -7.52 23.80 11.23
N ARG A 72 -7.56 23.07 12.34
CA ARG A 72 -7.17 23.55 13.67
C ARG A 72 -5.70 23.97 13.78
N PHE A 73 -4.85 23.56 12.84
CA PHE A 73 -3.41 23.75 12.85
C PHE A 73 -2.88 24.59 11.69
N ALA A 74 -3.76 25.25 10.93
CA ALA A 74 -3.38 26.10 9.81
C ALA A 74 -2.48 27.27 10.27
N GLY A 75 -1.21 27.26 9.84
CA GLY A 75 -0.26 28.38 10.01
C GLY A 75 0.72 28.27 11.18
N SER A 76 0.41 27.50 12.23
CA SER A 76 1.25 27.40 13.44
C SER A 76 1.09 26.07 14.21
N GLY A 77 0.73 25.00 13.50
CA GLY A 77 0.56 23.67 14.10
C GLY A 77 1.87 22.93 14.43
N PRO A 78 1.80 21.89 15.28
CA PRO A 78 2.91 21.00 15.54
C PRO A 78 3.38 20.31 14.24
N VAL A 79 4.69 20.31 14.03
CA VAL A 79 5.31 19.76 12.82
C VAL A 79 5.70 18.30 13.07
N PHE A 80 5.05 17.38 12.35
CA PHE A 80 5.34 15.95 12.41
C PHE A 80 5.94 15.45 11.10
N LEU A 81 6.60 14.30 11.12
CA LEU A 81 6.91 13.58 9.89
C LEU A 81 5.62 13.17 9.18
N HIS A 82 5.57 13.19 7.85
CA HIS A 82 4.37 12.80 7.11
C HIS A 82 3.87 11.42 7.53
N GLN A 83 2.55 11.21 7.48
CA GLN A 83 1.96 9.95 7.91
C GLN A 83 1.95 8.93 6.76
N CYS A 84 2.61 7.79 6.96
CA CYS A 84 2.45 6.63 6.09
C CYS A 84 1.18 5.85 6.48
N ARG A 85 0.20 5.76 5.56
CA ARG A 85 -1.07 5.06 5.83
C ARG A 85 -1.10 3.65 5.26
N ASP A 86 -0.67 3.44 4.02
CA ASP A 86 -0.78 2.13 3.40
C ASP A 86 0.48 1.82 2.60
N VAL A 87 0.71 0.54 2.32
CA VAL A 87 1.73 0.08 1.39
C VAL A 87 1.11 0.03 0.00
N ASP A 88 1.55 0.89 -0.90
CA ASP A 88 1.11 0.90 -2.29
C ASP A 88 2.14 0.18 -3.18
N LEU A 89 1.76 -0.98 -3.73
CA LEU A 89 2.57 -1.75 -4.66
C LEU A 89 1.93 -1.73 -6.06
N ALA A 90 2.68 -1.36 -7.08
CA ALA A 90 2.31 -1.59 -8.47
C ALA A 90 3.02 -2.85 -8.98
N VAL A 91 2.25 -3.78 -9.54
CA VAL A 91 2.73 -5.08 -10.01
C VAL A 91 2.36 -5.24 -11.47
N TRP A 92 3.38 -5.34 -12.33
CA TRP A 92 3.23 -5.67 -13.74
C TRP A 92 3.30 -7.16 -13.91
N MET A 93 2.26 -7.74 -14.51
CA MET A 93 2.18 -9.18 -14.69
C MET A 93 1.23 -9.58 -15.82
N ASP A 94 1.23 -10.86 -16.19
CA ASP A 94 0.16 -11.43 -17.00
C ASP A 94 -1.19 -11.30 -16.26
N PRO A 95 -2.18 -10.58 -16.81
CA PRO A 95 -3.49 -10.45 -16.19
C PRO A 95 -4.24 -11.79 -16.06
N ASN A 96 -3.84 -12.84 -16.80
CA ASN A 96 -4.44 -14.16 -16.74
C ASN A 96 -3.91 -15.02 -15.58
N HIS A 97 -2.84 -14.60 -14.89
CA HIS A 97 -2.35 -15.34 -13.73
C HIS A 97 -3.42 -15.39 -12.63
N PRO A 98 -3.62 -16.51 -11.92
CA PRO A 98 -4.63 -16.59 -10.87
C PRO A 98 -4.35 -15.60 -9.72
N MET A 99 -5.14 -14.52 -9.61
CA MET A 99 -5.00 -13.50 -8.55
C MET A 99 -5.11 -14.09 -7.14
N LYS A 100 -5.78 -15.23 -6.98
CA LYS A 100 -5.83 -15.97 -5.70
C LYS A 100 -4.44 -16.44 -5.22
N ASP A 101 -3.52 -16.75 -6.14
CA ASP A 101 -2.14 -17.08 -5.80
C ASP A 101 -1.41 -15.85 -5.24
N LEU A 102 -1.55 -14.68 -5.88
CA LEU A 102 -1.02 -13.42 -5.34
C LEU A 102 -1.59 -13.10 -3.96
N GLN A 103 -2.91 -13.23 -3.80
CA GLN A 103 -3.56 -12.99 -2.51
C GLN A 103 -2.95 -13.88 -1.42
N ARG A 104 -2.81 -15.19 -1.70
CA ARG A 104 -2.24 -16.15 -0.77
C ARG A 104 -0.81 -15.78 -0.41
N ARG A 105 0.05 -15.53 -1.41
CA ARG A 105 1.46 -15.18 -1.20
C ARG A 105 1.63 -13.89 -0.41
N ARG A 106 0.78 -12.88 -0.62
CA ARG A 106 0.77 -11.66 0.22
C ARG A 106 0.49 -12.01 1.67
N VAL A 107 -0.52 -12.83 1.93
CA VAL A 107 -0.89 -13.21 3.31
C VAL A 107 0.22 -14.04 3.96
N GLU A 108 0.82 -14.98 3.23
CA GLU A 108 1.94 -15.79 3.70
C GLU A 108 3.18 -14.95 3.98
N ALA A 109 3.52 -13.99 3.11
CA ALA A 109 4.61 -13.04 3.31
C ALA A 109 4.42 -12.21 4.59
N LEU A 110 3.24 -11.64 4.79
CA LEU A 110 2.94 -10.86 6.00
C LEU A 110 2.94 -11.72 7.26
N ARG A 111 2.48 -12.97 7.17
CA ARG A 111 2.54 -13.93 8.27
C ARG A 111 3.98 -14.26 8.64
N ARG A 112 4.83 -14.53 7.64
CA ARG A 112 6.27 -14.80 7.84
C ARG A 112 6.97 -13.60 8.47
N LEU A 113 6.64 -12.38 8.02
CA LEU A 113 7.19 -11.15 8.59
C LEU A 113 6.83 -11.01 10.08
N LEU A 114 5.58 -11.33 10.45
CA LEU A 114 5.16 -11.38 11.84
C LEU A 114 5.92 -12.44 12.64
N GLU A 115 6.04 -13.66 12.10
CA GLU A 115 6.68 -14.79 12.79
C GLU A 115 8.19 -14.59 13.00
N LEU A 116 8.89 -14.03 12.02
CA LEU A 116 10.35 -13.89 12.06
C LEU A 116 10.83 -12.57 12.68
N HIS A 117 10.04 -11.50 12.55
CA HIS A 117 10.46 -10.14 12.91
C HIS A 117 9.53 -9.44 13.89
N ALA A 118 8.45 -10.11 14.33
CA ALA A 118 7.40 -9.51 15.17
C ALA A 118 6.75 -8.25 14.56
N ILE A 119 6.78 -8.12 13.22
CA ILE A 119 6.17 -7.00 12.51
C ILE A 119 4.81 -7.42 11.95
N GLY A 120 3.74 -6.94 12.58
CA GLY A 120 2.36 -7.21 12.16
C GLY A 120 1.77 -6.08 11.32
N ILE A 121 1.57 -6.32 10.01
CA ILE A 121 0.85 -5.42 9.11
C ILE A 121 -0.46 -6.08 8.66
N PRO A 122 -1.63 -5.45 8.86
CA PRO A 122 -2.88 -5.95 8.32
C PRO A 122 -2.86 -5.96 6.79
N HIS A 123 -3.30 -7.05 6.16
CA HIS A 123 -3.30 -7.19 4.70
C HIS A 123 -4.15 -6.13 3.96
N HIS A 124 -5.13 -5.51 4.64
CA HIS A 124 -5.93 -4.42 4.07
C HIS A 124 -5.21 -3.06 4.05
N ARG A 125 -4.03 -2.94 4.70
CA ARG A 125 -3.13 -1.79 4.57
C ARG A 125 -2.07 -2.01 3.49
N VAL A 126 -2.28 -2.98 2.62
CA VAL A 126 -1.42 -3.32 1.49
C VAL A 126 -2.26 -3.33 0.23
N ASP A 127 -2.22 -2.20 -0.48
CA ASP A 127 -2.84 -2.02 -1.77
C ASP A 127 -1.89 -2.52 -2.87
N VAL A 128 -2.35 -3.50 -3.64
CA VAL A 128 -1.62 -4.04 -4.78
C VAL A 128 -2.36 -3.69 -6.05
N TYR A 129 -1.82 -2.77 -6.84
CA TYR A 129 -2.32 -2.32 -8.12
C TYR A 129 -1.78 -3.24 -9.21
N ILE A 130 -2.68 -3.84 -9.98
CA ILE A 130 -2.34 -4.77 -11.05
C ILE A 130 -2.28 -4.01 -12.36
N LEU A 131 -1.12 -4.08 -13.01
CA LEU A 131 -0.82 -3.51 -14.31
C LEU A 131 -0.54 -4.66 -15.29
N ASP A 132 -1.03 -4.53 -16.52
CA ASP A 132 -0.70 -5.51 -17.57
C ASP A 132 0.79 -5.43 -17.89
N GLY A 133 1.46 -6.58 -17.90
CA GLY A 133 2.88 -6.70 -18.18
C GLY A 133 3.29 -6.23 -19.59
N ARG A 134 2.35 -6.16 -20.55
CA ARG A 134 2.63 -5.74 -21.94
C ARG A 134 2.65 -4.24 -22.13
N ASP A 135 1.56 -3.60 -21.74
CA ASP A 135 1.28 -2.20 -22.07
C ASP A 135 1.22 -1.30 -20.82
N GLY A 136 1.34 -1.88 -19.62
CA GLY A 136 1.26 -1.15 -18.36
C GLY A 136 -0.14 -0.62 -18.05
N SER A 137 -1.18 -1.06 -18.78
CA SER A 137 -2.55 -0.65 -18.52
C SER A 137 -3.04 -1.15 -17.16
N TYR A 138 -3.73 -0.28 -16.44
CA TYR A 138 -4.30 -0.62 -15.14
C TYR A 138 -5.49 -1.56 -15.27
N ARG A 139 -5.45 -2.67 -14.51
CA ARG A 139 -6.48 -3.71 -14.55
C ARG A 139 -7.37 -3.72 -13.30
N GLY A 140 -6.87 -3.23 -12.17
CA GLY A 140 -7.60 -3.22 -10.91
C GLY A 140 -6.67 -3.37 -9.71
N ARG A 141 -7.24 -3.62 -8.53
CA ARG A 141 -6.48 -3.94 -7.32
C ARG A 141 -6.66 -5.39 -6.91
N LEU A 142 -5.65 -5.98 -6.29
CA LEU A 142 -5.78 -7.29 -5.66
C LEU A 142 -6.78 -7.21 -4.50
N CYS A 143 -7.83 -8.00 -4.58
CA CYS A 143 -8.87 -8.03 -3.57
C CYS A 143 -8.35 -8.54 -2.21
N ASP A 144 -8.79 -7.90 -1.13
CA ASP A 144 -8.51 -8.25 0.26
C ASP A 144 -9.50 -9.29 0.84
N PHE A 145 -10.68 -9.45 0.22
CA PHE A 145 -11.65 -10.44 0.66
C PHE A 145 -11.24 -11.87 0.35
N ARG A 146 -11.58 -12.79 1.26
CA ARG A 146 -11.25 -14.24 1.16
C ARG A 146 -12.04 -15.00 0.10
N LYS A 147 -13.12 -14.42 -0.43
CA LYS A 147 -14.01 -15.02 -1.44
C LYS A 147 -14.30 -14.01 -2.54
N CYS A 148 -14.38 -14.46 -3.77
CA CYS A 148 -14.80 -13.67 -4.92
C CYS A 148 -15.93 -14.37 -5.67
N PRO A 149 -17.12 -13.75 -5.84
CA PRO A 149 -17.53 -12.50 -5.20
C PRO A 149 -17.75 -12.68 -3.68
N ALA A 150 -17.50 -11.62 -2.91
CA ALA A 150 -17.74 -11.61 -1.47
C ALA A 150 -19.19 -11.25 -1.09
N GLY A 151 -20.00 -10.79 -2.05
CA GLY A 151 -21.37 -10.32 -1.80
C GLY A 151 -21.41 -9.04 -0.97
N LYS A 152 -20.38 -8.19 -1.08
CA LYS A 152 -20.36 -6.85 -0.47
C LYS A 152 -20.79 -5.82 -1.49
N PHE A 153 -21.33 -4.68 -1.05
CA PHE A 153 -21.72 -3.58 -1.96
C PHE A 153 -20.59 -3.17 -2.91
N VAL A 154 -19.34 -3.17 -2.43
CA VAL A 154 -18.15 -2.88 -3.26
C VAL A 154 -17.88 -3.91 -4.37
N CYS A 155 -18.52 -5.08 -4.34
CA CYS A 155 -18.45 -6.11 -5.37
C CYS A 155 -19.50 -5.91 -6.47
N GLU A 156 -20.50 -5.06 -6.26
CA GLU A 156 -21.59 -4.80 -7.23
C GLU A 156 -21.15 -3.84 -8.34
N ILE A 157 -19.95 -3.26 -8.21
CA ILE A 157 -19.34 -2.44 -9.25
C ILE A 157 -19.20 -3.26 -10.53
N LYS A 158 -19.59 -2.66 -11.65
CA LYS A 158 -19.50 -3.26 -12.98
C LYS A 158 -18.08 -3.80 -13.21
N ASP A 159 -18.01 -5.03 -13.74
CA ASP A 159 -16.79 -5.76 -14.07
C ASP A 159 -15.89 -6.14 -12.87
N CYS A 160 -16.28 -5.81 -11.63
CA CYS A 160 -15.57 -6.27 -10.44
C CYS A 160 -15.65 -7.80 -10.32
N GLY A 161 -14.49 -8.45 -10.17
CA GLY A 161 -14.42 -9.90 -10.06
C GLY A 161 -14.65 -10.65 -11.39
N SER A 162 -14.74 -9.95 -12.53
CA SER A 162 -14.71 -10.57 -13.87
C SER A 162 -13.48 -11.47 -14.03
N ILE A 163 -12.34 -11.02 -13.52
CA ILE A 163 -11.22 -11.87 -13.11
C ILE A 163 -11.34 -12.08 -11.59
N PRO A 164 -11.48 -13.32 -11.09
CA PRO A 164 -11.63 -13.58 -9.66
C PRO A 164 -10.52 -12.95 -8.84
N PHE A 165 -10.87 -12.23 -7.77
CA PHE A 165 -9.98 -11.46 -6.89
C PHE A 165 -9.30 -10.23 -7.53
N LEU A 166 -9.68 -9.83 -8.74
CA LEU A 166 -9.36 -8.51 -9.28
C LEU A 166 -10.52 -7.55 -8.97
N ARG A 167 -10.26 -6.58 -8.10
CA ARG A 167 -11.25 -5.60 -7.65
C ARG A 167 -11.18 -4.34 -8.51
N VAL A 168 -12.34 -3.93 -9.00
CA VAL A 168 -12.54 -2.63 -9.65
C VAL A 168 -13.09 -1.66 -8.61
N HIS A 169 -12.58 -0.42 -8.62
CA HIS A 169 -13.03 0.65 -7.74
C HIS A 169 -13.77 1.69 -8.58
N GLU A 170 -15.01 1.98 -8.21
CA GLU A 170 -15.83 2.95 -8.93
C GLU A 170 -15.17 4.33 -8.99
N GLY A 171 -15.15 4.94 -10.17
CA GLY A 171 -14.57 6.26 -10.41
C GLY A 171 -13.04 6.33 -10.26
N PHE A 172 -12.36 5.23 -9.95
CA PHE A 172 -10.92 5.22 -9.79
C PHE A 172 -10.21 5.15 -11.14
N VAL A 173 -9.33 6.12 -11.40
CA VAL A 173 -8.43 6.14 -12.55
C VAL A 173 -7.00 6.11 -12.04
N PHE A 174 -6.20 5.16 -12.54
CA PHE A 174 -4.79 5.09 -12.20
C PHE A 174 -3.99 6.08 -13.05
N ASP A 175 -3.36 7.05 -12.40
CA ASP A 175 -2.42 7.99 -13.04
C ASP A 175 -1.02 7.37 -13.08
N SER A 176 -0.68 6.73 -14.21
CA SER A 176 0.64 6.13 -14.41
C SER A 176 1.79 7.14 -14.36
N GLY A 177 1.51 8.44 -14.57
CA GLY A 177 2.49 9.51 -14.41
C GLY A 177 2.93 9.70 -12.95
N VAL A 178 2.29 9.04 -11.97
CA VAL A 178 2.75 9.02 -10.58
C VAL A 178 4.23 8.59 -10.46
N PHE A 179 4.67 7.64 -11.28
CA PHE A 179 6.06 7.15 -11.23
C PHE A 179 7.08 8.17 -11.76
N ALA A 180 6.66 9.09 -12.62
CA ALA A 180 7.52 10.16 -13.11
C ALA A 180 7.58 11.36 -12.16
N ARG A 181 6.54 11.58 -11.35
CA ARG A 181 6.38 12.80 -10.54
C ARG A 181 6.60 12.59 -9.04
N ARG A 182 6.62 11.35 -8.56
CA ARG A 182 6.73 11.01 -7.14
C ARG A 182 7.86 10.01 -6.90
N PRO A 183 8.49 10.04 -5.72
CA PRO A 183 9.42 9.00 -5.30
C PRO A 183 8.77 7.61 -5.39
N HIS A 184 9.54 6.66 -5.89
CA HIS A 184 9.17 5.25 -5.96
C HIS A 184 10.43 4.40 -5.84
N VAL A 185 10.25 3.14 -5.44
CA VAL A 185 11.34 2.18 -5.30
C VAL A 185 11.02 0.96 -6.15
N VAL A 186 11.90 0.61 -7.08
CA VAL A 186 11.78 -0.61 -7.87
C VAL A 186 12.27 -1.78 -7.01
N LEU A 187 11.37 -2.70 -6.67
CA LEU A 187 11.66 -3.88 -5.83
C LEU A 187 11.97 -5.13 -6.66
N LEU A 188 11.47 -5.17 -7.90
CA LEU A 188 11.76 -6.21 -8.88
C LEU A 188 11.65 -5.58 -10.28
N ASP A 189 12.60 -5.90 -11.15
CA ASP A 189 12.53 -5.61 -12.58
C ASP A 189 13.21 -6.72 -13.37
N ARG A 190 12.43 -7.43 -14.18
CA ARG A 190 12.91 -8.47 -15.11
C ARG A 190 13.07 -7.94 -16.54
N GLY A 191 12.82 -6.65 -16.75
CA GLY A 191 12.56 -6.07 -18.07
C GLY A 191 11.15 -6.40 -18.54
N ILE A 192 10.57 -5.51 -19.35
CA ILE A 192 9.33 -5.81 -20.08
C ILE A 192 9.69 -6.83 -21.15
N ALA A 193 9.50 -8.11 -20.87
CA ALA A 193 9.69 -9.16 -21.86
C ALA A 193 8.60 -9.03 -22.95
N PRO A 194 8.93 -9.07 -24.25
CA PRO A 194 7.96 -9.03 -25.35
C PRO A 194 7.09 -10.30 -25.47
N HIS A 195 7.09 -11.19 -24.47
CA HIS A 195 6.65 -12.59 -24.62
C HIS A 195 5.17 -12.88 -24.28
N PHE A 196 4.36 -11.89 -23.96
CA PHE A 196 2.90 -12.10 -23.85
C PHE A 196 2.26 -12.05 -25.25
N SER A 197 2.63 -12.99 -26.11
CA SER A 197 1.94 -13.24 -27.38
C SER A 197 0.66 -14.04 -27.12
N ALA A 198 -0.37 -13.72 -27.90
CA ALA A 198 -1.75 -14.19 -27.82
C ALA A 198 -1.92 -15.72 -27.76
#